data_AF-A0A6M3ZHN1-F1
#
_entry.id   AF-A0A6M3ZHN1-F1
#
_cell.length_a   1.000
_cell.length_b   1.000
_cell.length_c   1.000
_cell.angle_alpha   90.00
_cell.angle_beta   90.00
_cell.angle_gamma   90.00
#
_symmetry.space_group_name_H-M   'P 1'
#
loop_
_entity.id
_entity.type
_entity.pdbx_description
1 polymer ?
#
loop_
_entity_poly.entity_id
_entity_poly.type
_entity_poly.pdbx_seq_one_letter_code
_entity_poly.pdbx_strand_id
1 'polypeptide(L)'
;MTLHKERRIGRLSVLLLLNEAEESTQVEELERDGWKVCLGKVGSMDAHKVVAAIETASKKSGVIQSEGYRESHALYHATMEALHGVTRGEMLLGSLLRTVGLRFAVLRGNPYESEAEGDWIAVSLYGTIGAPIKGLEHETFGVGINHI
;
A
#
# COMPACT_ATOMS: atom_id res chain seq x y z
N MET A 1 -1.37 -18.33 15.79
CA MET A 1 -1.68 -17.50 14.61
C MET A 1 -0.80 -18.02 13.46
N THR A 2 -1.39 -18.78 12.53
CA THR A 2 -0.66 -19.36 11.40
C THR A 2 -1.16 -18.71 10.12
N LEU A 3 -0.23 -18.20 9.30
CA LEU A 3 -0.57 -17.62 8.00
C LEU A 3 -0.98 -18.72 7.01
N HIS A 4 -2.08 -18.52 6.31
CA HIS A 4 -2.49 -19.42 5.24
C HIS A 4 -1.60 -19.19 4.01
N LYS A 5 -0.98 -20.26 3.48
CA LYS A 5 0.06 -20.14 2.43
C LYS A 5 -0.42 -19.41 1.17
N GLU A 6 -1.69 -19.56 0.83
CA GLU A 6 -2.33 -18.96 -0.35
C GLU A 6 -2.84 -17.53 -0.09
N ARG A 7 -2.99 -17.12 1.18
CA ARG A 7 -3.58 -15.82 1.58
C ARG A 7 -2.54 -14.82 2.10
N ARG A 8 -1.27 -14.96 1.71
CA ARG A 8 -0.19 -14.09 2.20
C ARG A 8 -0.34 -12.67 1.66
N ILE A 9 -1.12 -11.85 2.35
CA ILE A 9 -1.57 -10.51 1.94
C ILE A 9 -0.43 -9.58 1.51
N GLY A 10 0.69 -9.57 2.25
CA GLY A 10 1.87 -8.78 1.88
C GLY A 10 2.46 -9.21 0.53
N ARG A 11 2.63 -10.52 0.31
CA ARG A 11 3.13 -11.05 -0.96
C ARG A 11 2.15 -10.78 -2.11
N LEU A 12 0.85 -11.00 -1.90
CA LEU A 12 -0.18 -10.77 -2.92
C LEU A 12 -0.21 -9.30 -3.35
N SER A 13 -0.20 -8.37 -2.39
CA SER A 13 -0.20 -6.93 -2.69
C SER A 13 1.05 -6.48 -3.46
N VAL A 14 2.24 -7.01 -3.14
CA VAL A 14 3.48 -6.72 -3.88
C VAL A 14 3.44 -7.28 -5.30
N LEU A 15 3.00 -8.54 -5.47
CA LEU A 15 2.91 -9.15 -6.80
C LEU A 15 1.90 -8.43 -7.69
N LEU A 16 0.77 -8.00 -7.12
CA LEU A 16 -0.20 -7.16 -7.84
C LEU A 16 0.42 -5.82 -8.25
N LEU A 17 1.17 -5.18 -7.34
CA LEU A 17 1.78 -3.89 -7.58
C LEU A 17 2.87 -3.92 -8.66
N LEU A 18 3.66 -5.01 -8.69
CA LEU A 18 4.74 -5.22 -9.65
C LEU A 18 4.28 -5.73 -11.02
N ASN A 19 3.00 -6.09 -11.15
CA ASN A 19 2.46 -6.49 -12.43
C ASN A 19 2.16 -5.24 -13.29
N GLU A 20 2.55 -5.31 -14.55
CA GLU A 20 2.38 -4.27 -15.57
C GLU A 20 1.58 -4.78 -16.79
N ALA A 21 1.06 -6.01 -16.73
CA ALA A 21 0.27 -6.56 -17.83
C ALA A 21 -0.97 -5.71 -18.12
N GLU A 22 -1.13 -5.29 -19.39
CA GLU A 22 -2.20 -4.40 -19.86
C GLU A 22 -3.61 -5.01 -19.67
N GLU A 23 -3.73 -6.34 -19.81
CA GLU A 23 -4.97 -7.11 -19.58
C GLU A 23 -4.80 -8.09 -18.40
N SER A 24 -4.59 -7.55 -17.20
CA SER A 24 -4.55 -8.38 -15.98
C SER A 24 -5.92 -8.47 -15.31
N THR A 25 -6.47 -9.67 -15.21
CA THR A 25 -7.67 -9.99 -14.41
C THR A 25 -7.36 -10.21 -12.92
N GLN A 26 -6.13 -9.91 -12.48
CA GLN A 26 -5.65 -10.23 -11.14
C GLN A 26 -6.43 -9.50 -10.04
N VAL A 27 -6.95 -8.30 -10.31
CA VAL A 27 -7.84 -7.58 -9.37
C VAL A 27 -9.15 -8.36 -9.20
N GLU A 28 -9.80 -8.75 -10.30
CA GLU A 28 -11.06 -9.50 -10.29
C GLU A 28 -10.90 -10.87 -9.62
N GLU A 29 -9.75 -11.52 -9.81
CA GLU A 29 -9.42 -12.77 -9.14
C GLU A 29 -9.29 -12.60 -7.62
N LEU A 30 -8.58 -11.58 -7.17
CA LEU A 30 -8.46 -11.28 -5.74
C LEU A 30 -9.83 -10.89 -5.14
N GLU A 31 -10.64 -10.11 -5.84
CA GLU A 31 -11.98 -9.75 -5.40
C GLU A 31 -12.91 -10.97 -5.30
N ARG A 32 -12.83 -11.90 -6.26
CA ARG A 32 -13.55 -13.18 -6.24
C ARG A 32 -13.13 -14.05 -5.04
N ASP A 33 -11.86 -13.99 -4.66
CA ASP A 33 -11.31 -14.70 -3.49
C ASP A 33 -11.62 -13.99 -2.15
N GLY A 34 -12.40 -12.90 -2.18
CA GLY A 34 -12.89 -12.19 -1.01
C GLY A 34 -12.00 -11.04 -0.53
N TRP A 35 -10.97 -10.68 -1.28
CA TRP A 35 -10.13 -9.53 -0.97
C TRP A 35 -10.80 -8.22 -1.41
N LYS A 36 -10.60 -7.16 -0.64
CA LYS A 36 -10.83 -5.80 -1.16
C LYS A 36 -9.53 -5.22 -1.67
N VAL A 37 -9.57 -4.64 -2.86
CA VAL A 37 -8.38 -4.20 -3.59
C VAL A 37 -8.48 -2.72 -3.96
N CYS A 38 -7.38 -2.00 -3.82
CA CYS A 38 -7.22 -0.65 -4.35
C CYS A 38 -5.84 -0.51 -4.98
N LEU A 39 -5.79 0.09 -6.17
CA LEU A 39 -4.55 0.44 -6.87
C LEU A 39 -4.52 1.94 -7.13
N GLY A 40 -3.33 2.52 -7.11
CA GLY A 40 -3.16 3.93 -7.46
C GLY A 40 -1.71 4.33 -7.71
N LYS A 41 -1.52 5.62 -7.98
CA LYS A 41 -0.21 6.23 -8.21
C LYS A 41 -0.17 7.63 -7.61
N VAL A 42 0.98 8.03 -7.10
CA VAL A 42 1.21 9.35 -6.50
C VAL A 42 2.69 9.75 -6.66
N GLY A 43 2.93 10.98 -7.08
CA GLY A 43 4.26 11.58 -7.10
C GLY A 43 4.28 12.82 -6.22
N SER A 44 5.27 12.95 -5.34
CA SER A 44 5.35 14.09 -4.44
C SER A 44 6.71 14.30 -3.78
N MET A 45 6.96 15.54 -3.40
CA MET A 45 7.97 15.92 -2.41
C MET A 45 7.39 16.02 -0.99
N ASP A 46 6.08 15.81 -0.82
CA ASP A 46 5.42 15.93 0.48
C ASP A 46 4.85 14.58 0.91
N ALA A 47 5.36 14.01 2.00
CA ALA A 47 4.91 12.71 2.50
C ALA A 47 3.40 12.70 2.79
N HIS A 48 2.84 13.80 3.30
CA HIS A 48 1.41 13.91 3.58
C HIS A 48 0.54 13.77 2.32
N LYS A 49 1.03 14.13 1.13
CA LYS A 49 0.29 13.93 -0.13
C LYS A 49 0.25 12.46 -0.55
N VAL A 50 1.30 11.70 -0.24
CA VAL A 50 1.31 10.24 -0.43
C VAL A 50 0.27 9.59 0.47
N VAL A 51 0.27 9.95 1.76
CA VAL A 51 -0.72 9.44 2.74
C VAL A 51 -2.15 9.77 2.31
N ALA A 52 -2.42 11.03 1.96
CA ALA A 52 -3.75 11.46 1.55
C ALA A 52 -4.24 10.78 0.26
N ALA A 53 -3.34 10.52 -0.69
CA ALA A 53 -3.68 9.80 -1.92
C ALA A 53 -4.11 8.35 -1.65
N ILE A 54 -3.36 7.65 -0.78
CA ILE A 54 -3.68 6.27 -0.38
C ILE A 54 -5.00 6.22 0.39
N GLU A 55 -5.21 7.13 1.35
CA GLU A 55 -6.46 7.21 2.12
C GLU A 55 -7.67 7.47 1.21
N THR A 56 -7.55 8.47 0.33
CA THR A 56 -8.63 8.85 -0.60
C THR A 56 -9.00 7.69 -1.52
N ALA A 57 -8.01 7.00 -2.09
CA ALA A 57 -8.24 5.88 -2.99
C ALA A 57 -8.86 4.69 -2.25
N SER A 58 -8.41 4.40 -1.03
CA SER A 58 -8.92 3.30 -0.21
C SER A 58 -10.37 3.52 0.24
N LYS A 59 -10.75 4.77 0.54
CA LYS A 59 -12.14 5.15 0.85
C LYS A 59 -13.03 5.10 -0.39
N LYS A 60 -12.58 5.64 -1.53
CA LYS A 60 -13.36 5.65 -2.78
C LYS A 60 -13.62 4.25 -3.35
N SER A 61 -12.69 3.32 -3.18
CA SER A 61 -12.81 1.92 -3.60
C SER A 61 -13.55 1.04 -2.60
N GLY A 62 -13.87 1.54 -1.40
CA GLY A 62 -14.56 0.77 -0.37
C GLY A 62 -13.69 -0.29 0.32
N VAL A 63 -12.36 -0.25 0.14
CA VAL A 63 -11.40 -1.08 0.89
C VAL A 63 -11.50 -0.76 2.39
N ILE A 64 -11.66 0.51 2.74
CA ILE A 64 -11.98 0.95 4.10
C ILE A 64 -13.26 1.78 4.14
N GLN A 65 -13.89 1.82 5.31
CA GLN A 65 -15.03 2.67 5.60
C GLN A 65 -14.62 4.14 5.51
N SER A 66 -15.51 4.95 4.92
CA SER A 66 -15.31 6.40 4.80
C SER A 66 -15.58 7.15 6.10
N GLU A 67 -16.42 6.57 6.97
CA GLU A 67 -16.81 7.14 8.25
C GLU A 67 -16.14 6.39 9.41
N GLY A 68 -16.01 7.07 10.55
CA GLY A 68 -15.37 6.51 11.74
C GLY A 68 -13.83 6.53 11.69
N TYR A 69 -13.21 6.23 12.84
CA TYR A 69 -11.77 6.38 13.01
C TYR A 69 -10.99 5.07 12.91
N ARG A 70 -11.58 3.93 13.30
CA ARG A 70 -10.88 2.65 13.45
C ARG A 70 -10.13 2.24 12.17
N GLU A 71 -10.85 2.15 11.05
CA GLU A 71 -10.25 1.67 9.80
C GLU A 71 -9.26 2.68 9.20
N SER A 72 -9.54 3.98 9.37
CA SER A 72 -8.61 5.04 8.96
C SER A 72 -7.31 5.00 9.77
N HIS A 73 -7.39 4.73 11.08
CA HIS A 73 -6.23 4.56 11.97
C HIS A 73 -5.39 3.34 11.57
N ALA A 74 -6.03 2.20 11.31
CA ALA A 74 -5.35 1.00 10.84
C ALA A 74 -4.58 1.24 9.53
N LEU A 75 -5.25 1.85 8.54
CA LEU A 75 -4.66 2.20 7.25
C LEU A 75 -3.51 3.22 7.40
N TYR A 76 -3.68 4.23 8.25
CA TYR A 76 -2.65 5.23 8.50
C TYR A 76 -1.35 4.58 9.00
N HIS A 77 -1.43 3.72 10.02
CA HIS A 77 -0.24 3.04 10.56
C HIS A 77 0.38 2.06 9.56
N ALA A 78 -0.41 1.31 8.79
CA ALA A 78 0.11 0.49 7.71
C ALA A 78 0.83 1.34 6.64
N THR A 79 0.31 2.53 6.34
CA THR A 79 0.96 3.47 5.41
C THR A 79 2.27 4.02 5.97
N MET A 80 2.32 4.33 7.27
CA MET A 80 3.56 4.80 7.93
C MET A 80 4.65 3.73 7.88
N GLU A 81 4.32 2.48 8.14
CA GLU A 81 5.26 1.36 8.00
C GLU A 81 5.77 1.20 6.56
N ALA A 82 4.89 1.27 5.56
CA ALA A 82 5.29 1.23 4.16
C ALA A 82 6.23 2.40 3.82
N LEU A 83 5.95 3.60 4.33
CA LEU A 83 6.82 4.78 4.12
C LEU A 83 8.20 4.64 4.78
N HIS A 84 8.35 3.89 5.86
CA HIS A 84 9.67 3.60 6.42
C HIS A 84 10.54 2.81 5.43
N GLY A 85 9.96 1.84 4.72
CA GLY A 85 10.68 1.12 3.65
C GLY A 85 11.12 2.06 2.53
N VAL A 86 10.26 3.01 2.15
CA VAL A 86 10.56 3.96 1.08
C VAL A 86 11.66 4.95 1.48
N THR A 87 11.62 5.44 2.72
CA THR A 87 12.46 6.56 3.20
C THR A 87 13.75 6.13 3.90
N ARG A 88 13.79 4.91 4.43
CA ARG A 88 14.96 4.21 5.01
C ARG A 88 15.66 4.99 6.14
N GLY A 89 14.87 5.55 7.05
CA GLY A 89 15.34 6.38 8.15
C GLY A 89 14.37 7.53 8.37
N GLU A 90 14.80 8.75 8.05
CA GLU A 90 13.98 9.95 8.18
C GLU A 90 12.77 9.93 7.23
N MET A 91 11.55 10.00 7.77
CA MET A 91 10.30 10.05 6.99
C MET A 91 10.05 11.45 6.39
N LEU A 92 11.05 11.95 5.67
CA LEU A 92 11.13 13.28 5.10
C LEU A 92 11.46 13.19 3.61
N LEU A 93 10.83 14.03 2.79
CA LEU A 93 11.04 14.06 1.34
C LEU A 93 11.64 15.40 0.90
N GLY A 94 10.81 16.41 0.62
CA GLY A 94 11.25 17.71 0.11
C GLY A 94 12.20 18.45 1.05
N SER A 95 12.07 18.27 2.37
CA SER A 95 13.00 18.83 3.36
C SER A 95 14.41 18.21 3.29
N LEU A 96 14.57 17.05 2.66
CA LEU A 96 15.86 16.42 2.36
C LEU A 96 16.20 16.46 0.86
N LEU A 97 15.59 17.40 0.13
CA LEU A 97 15.84 17.63 -1.30
C LEU A 97 15.59 16.39 -2.18
N ARG A 98 14.61 15.55 -1.83
CA ARG A 98 14.23 14.35 -2.59
C ARG A 98 12.74 14.30 -2.91
N THR A 99 12.41 13.65 -4.02
CA THR A 99 11.04 13.42 -4.51
C THR A 99 10.80 11.93 -4.72
N VAL A 100 9.54 11.50 -4.66
CA VAL A 100 9.14 10.13 -5.02
C VAL A 100 8.13 10.12 -6.15
N GLY A 101 8.15 9.06 -6.95
CA GLY A 101 7.10 8.69 -7.89
C GLY A 101 6.71 7.24 -7.62
N LEU A 102 5.54 7.02 -7.02
CA LEU A 102 5.12 5.72 -6.50
C LEU A 102 3.84 5.22 -7.16
N ARG A 103 3.79 3.93 -7.44
CA ARG A 103 2.56 3.14 -7.50
C ARG A 103 2.30 2.57 -6.10
N PHE A 104 1.04 2.34 -5.79
CA PHE A 104 0.65 1.69 -4.55
C PHE A 104 -0.48 0.68 -4.75
N ALA A 105 -0.49 -0.32 -3.87
CA ALA A 105 -1.55 -1.31 -3.75
C ALA A 105 -2.00 -1.42 -2.28
N VAL A 106 -3.31 -1.40 -2.06
CA VAL A 106 -3.91 -1.66 -0.75
C VAL A 106 -4.78 -2.90 -0.87
N LEU A 107 -4.54 -3.87 -0.01
CA LEU A 107 -5.29 -5.12 0.06
C LEU A 107 -5.87 -5.30 1.46
N ARG A 108 -7.13 -5.71 1.57
CA ARG A 108 -7.77 -6.05 2.85
C ARG A 108 -8.43 -7.42 2.79
N GLY A 109 -8.24 -8.21 3.84
CA GLY A 109 -8.87 -9.52 4.06
C GLY A 109 -8.13 -10.29 5.15
N ASN A 110 -8.54 -11.53 5.42
CA ASN A 110 -7.92 -12.38 6.45
C ASN A 110 -6.77 -13.25 5.88
N PRO A 111 -5.50 -13.01 6.23
CA PRO A 111 -4.36 -13.78 5.75
C PRO A 111 -4.08 -15.06 6.55
N TYR A 112 -4.84 -15.33 7.61
CA TYR A 112 -4.61 -16.44 8.53
C TYR A 112 -5.48 -17.65 8.21
N GLU A 113 -5.11 -18.79 8.78
CA GLU A 113 -5.91 -20.02 8.72
C GLU A 113 -7.18 -19.94 9.59
N SER A 114 -7.14 -19.13 10.67
CA SER A 114 -8.27 -18.97 11.58
C SER A 114 -9.10 -17.74 11.21
N GLU A 115 -10.41 -17.93 11.06
CA GLU A 115 -11.34 -16.82 10.81
C GLU A 115 -11.50 -15.87 12.01
N ALA A 116 -11.08 -16.29 13.22
CA ALA A 116 -11.11 -15.46 14.43
C ALA A 116 -10.10 -14.30 14.39
N GLU A 117 -9.12 -14.34 13.48
CA GLU A 117 -8.09 -13.31 13.33
C GLU A 117 -8.62 -12.03 12.65
N GLY A 118 -9.80 -12.12 12.03
CA GLY A 118 -10.45 -11.00 11.37
C GLY A 118 -9.69 -10.47 10.16
N ASP A 119 -10.03 -9.25 9.77
CA ASP A 119 -9.43 -8.59 8.62
C ASP A 119 -8.08 -7.96 8.98
N TRP A 120 -7.18 -8.01 8.01
CA TRP A 120 -5.92 -7.29 8.01
C TRP A 120 -5.83 -6.46 6.74
N ILE A 121 -4.96 -5.45 6.78
CA ILE A 121 -4.71 -4.55 5.67
C ILE A 121 -3.22 -4.51 5.36
N ALA A 122 -2.86 -4.57 4.08
CA ALA A 122 -1.50 -4.38 3.59
C ALA A 122 -1.45 -3.18 2.66
N VAL A 123 -0.48 -2.30 2.88
CA VAL A 123 -0.14 -1.18 2.00
C VAL A 123 1.23 -1.44 1.41
N SER A 124 1.30 -1.58 0.09
CA SER A 124 2.53 -1.79 -0.66
C SER A 124 2.83 -0.58 -1.54
N LEU A 125 4.09 -0.14 -1.52
CA LEU A 125 4.60 1.00 -2.29
C LEU A 125 5.79 0.56 -3.14
N TYR A 126 5.80 1.00 -4.39
CA TYR A 126 6.90 0.76 -5.33
C TYR A 126 7.02 1.92 -6.30
N GLY A 127 8.25 2.34 -6.59
CA GLY A 127 8.55 3.26 -7.67
C GLY A 127 9.94 3.82 -7.50
N THR A 128 10.13 5.11 -7.77
CA THR A 128 11.43 5.77 -7.68
C THR A 128 11.50 6.80 -6.56
N ILE A 129 12.71 6.97 -6.01
CA ILE A 129 13.10 8.07 -5.13
C ILE A 129 14.39 8.68 -5.67
N GLY A 130 14.49 10.00 -5.65
CA GLY A 130 15.64 10.68 -6.23
C GLY A 130 15.71 12.18 -5.96
N ALA A 131 16.74 12.81 -6.50
CA ALA A 131 16.82 14.26 -6.59
C ALA A 131 15.65 14.81 -7.45
N PRO A 132 15.29 16.10 -7.33
CA PRO A 132 14.22 16.72 -8.13
C PRO A 132 14.67 16.98 -9.58
N ILE A 133 15.32 16.00 -10.20
CA ILE A 133 15.90 16.00 -11.55
C ILE A 133 15.63 14.62 -12.14
N LYS A 134 14.88 14.59 -13.25
CA LYS A 134 14.53 13.34 -13.94
C LYS A 134 15.78 12.53 -14.30
N GLY A 135 15.78 11.24 -13.98
CA GLY A 135 16.91 10.34 -14.20
C GLY A 135 17.97 10.33 -13.11
N LEU A 136 17.91 11.22 -12.11
CA LEU A 136 18.71 11.14 -10.88
C LEU A 136 17.93 10.45 -9.77
N GLU A 137 17.47 9.24 -10.05
CA GLU A 137 16.57 8.47 -9.22
C GLU A 137 16.91 6.98 -9.27
N HIS A 138 16.51 6.26 -8.24
CA HIS A 138 16.62 4.80 -8.17
C HIS A 138 15.35 4.21 -7.56
N GLU A 139 15.18 2.90 -7.66
CA GLU A 139 14.00 2.21 -7.13
C GLU A 139 13.90 2.31 -5.60
N THR A 140 12.66 2.24 -5.10
CA THR A 140 12.35 2.19 -3.68
C THR A 140 11.09 1.36 -3.44
N PHE A 141 11.01 0.74 -2.27
CA PHE A 141 9.94 -0.18 -1.91
C PHE A 141 9.59 -0.07 -0.43
N GLY A 142 8.33 -0.32 -0.11
CA GLY A 142 7.92 -0.48 1.28
C GLY A 142 6.60 -1.22 1.41
N VAL A 143 6.47 -1.99 2.48
CA VAL A 143 5.25 -2.74 2.80
C VAL A 143 4.95 -2.53 4.27
N GLY A 144 3.71 -2.15 4.59
CA GLY A 144 3.21 -2.09 5.96
C GLY A 144 1.95 -2.91 6.11
N ILE A 145 1.80 -3.58 7.25
CA ILE A 145 0.72 -4.54 7.49
C ILE A 145 0.13 -4.27 8.87
N ASN A 146 -1.20 -4.18 8.96
CA ASN A 146 -1.87 -3.95 10.23
C ASN A 146 -3.20 -4.72 10.33
N HIS A 147 -3.68 -4.94 11.55
CA HIS A 147 -5.03 -5.44 11.81
C HIS A 147 -6.04 -4.31 11.60
N ILE A 148 -7.27 -4.64 11.17
CA ILE A 148 -8.32 -3.63 10.88
C ILE A 148 -9.70 -3.98 11.44
#